data_AF-A0A3M0G8N7-F1
#
_entry.id   AF-A0A3M0G8N7-F1
#
_cell.length_a   1.000
_cell.length_b   1.000
_cell.length_c   1.000
_cell.angle_alpha   90.00
_cell.angle_beta   90.00
_cell.angle_gamma   90.00
#
_symmetry.space_group_name_H-M   'P 1'
#
loop_
_entity.id
_entity.type
_entity.pdbx_description
1 polymer ?
#
loop_
_entity_poly.entity_id
_entity_poly.type
_entity_poly.pdbx_seq_one_letter_code
_entity_poly.pdbx_strand_id
1 'polypeptide(L)'
;MSNTALSTWLEKDTMASTASRGVISGVLGGLAGTIVKAAIERVLPVRNPDTTSAQLKLVDGISEKLTGEPISASNRDLAEQLVNIPIGVSLGASLGYAKKDRPETNLVEGALFGTTAYLATHETSLPLMGLEEAPKDIPVKLQANEFLAHVAFGVTAELVRGWVARRLDD
;
A
#
# COMPACT_ATOMS: atom_id res chain seq x y z
N MET A 1 2.68 6.03 38.93
CA MET A 1 3.40 5.06 38.08
C MET A 1 3.71 5.77 36.77
N SER A 2 4.98 6.07 36.50
CA SER A 2 5.36 6.64 35.20
C SER A 2 5.00 5.64 34.11
N ASN A 3 4.40 6.10 33.02
CA ASN A 3 3.98 5.23 31.93
C ASN A 3 5.24 4.83 31.14
N THR A 4 5.79 3.65 31.45
CA THR A 4 7.08 3.16 30.92
C THR A 4 7.15 3.23 29.39
N ALA A 5 6.03 3.07 28.69
CA ALA A 5 5.97 3.23 27.23
C ALA A 5 6.24 4.67 26.77
N LEU A 6 5.69 5.67 27.46
CA LEU A 6 5.94 7.08 27.14
C LEU A 6 7.40 7.46 27.44
N SER A 7 7.96 7.00 28.56
CA SER A 7 9.38 7.27 28.87
C SER A 7 10.32 6.61 27.88
N THR A 8 10.03 5.38 27.45
CA THR A 8 10.84 4.66 26.46
C THR A 8 10.74 5.29 25.07
N TRP A 9 9.57 5.81 24.70
CA TRP A 9 9.37 6.54 23.43
C TRP A 9 10.10 7.89 23.42
N LEU A 10 10.07 8.62 24.55
CA LEU A 10 10.81 9.88 24.73
C LEU A 10 12.33 9.65 24.66
N GLU A 11 12.80 8.46 25.00
CA GLU A 11 14.20 8.07 24.85
C GLU A 11 14.48 7.67 23.39
N LYS A 12 15.11 8.60 22.66
CA LYS A 12 15.22 8.64 21.20
C LYS A 12 15.87 7.39 20.56
N ASP A 13 16.79 6.75 21.29
CA ASP A 13 17.66 5.69 20.75
C ASP A 13 17.29 4.27 21.20
N THR A 14 16.11 4.08 21.78
CA THR A 14 15.63 2.75 22.14
C THR A 14 15.04 2.03 20.92
N MET A 15 15.14 0.69 20.88
CA MET A 15 14.52 -0.10 19.81
C MET A 15 13.01 0.17 19.67
N ALA A 16 12.33 0.42 20.78
CA ALA A 16 10.90 0.71 20.78
C ALA A 16 10.61 2.09 20.18
N SER A 17 11.44 3.09 20.46
CA SER A 17 11.29 4.43 19.88
C SER A 17 11.58 4.42 18.37
N THR A 18 12.70 3.83 17.94
CA THR A 18 13.05 3.77 16.50
C THR A 18 12.02 2.95 15.71
N ALA A 19 11.57 1.81 16.24
CA ALA A 19 10.49 1.03 15.61
C ALA A 19 9.18 1.82 15.50
N SER A 20 8.77 2.53 16.56
CA SER A 20 7.53 3.32 16.54
C SER A 20 7.59 4.43 15.51
N ARG A 21 8.70 5.18 15.45
CA ARG A 21 8.92 6.27 14.49
C ARG A 21 9.03 5.74 13.06
N GLY A 22 9.71 4.62 12.88
CA GLY A 22 9.77 3.87 11.63
C GLY A 22 8.37 3.50 11.15
N VAL A 23 7.56 2.86 11.99
CA VAL A 23 6.17 2.49 11.64
C VAL A 23 5.33 3.72 11.32
N ILE A 24 5.35 4.77 12.14
CA ILE A 24 4.57 6.00 11.91
C ILE A 24 4.94 6.65 10.57
N SER A 25 6.24 6.84 10.33
CA SER A 25 6.73 7.40 9.06
C SER A 25 6.36 6.52 7.86
N GLY A 26 6.45 5.20 8.05
CA GLY A 26 6.02 4.20 7.07
C GLY A 26 4.54 4.28 6.75
N VAL A 27 3.66 4.33 7.75
CA VAL A 27 2.21 4.47 7.59
C VAL A 27 1.86 5.71 6.78
N LEU A 28 2.45 6.86 7.13
CA LEU A 28 2.23 8.11 6.39
C LEU A 28 2.76 8.02 4.95
N GLY A 29 3.90 7.36 4.75
CA GLY A 29 4.41 7.06 3.41
C GLY A 29 3.47 6.18 2.60
N GLY A 30 3.00 5.07 3.17
CA GLY A 30 2.06 4.15 2.53
C GLY A 30 0.76 4.84 2.12
N LEU A 31 0.19 5.67 2.99
CA LEU A 31 -1.00 6.48 2.66
C LEU A 31 -0.75 7.41 1.47
N ALA A 32 0.35 8.16 1.50
CA ALA A 32 0.71 9.06 0.40
C ALA A 32 0.93 8.30 -0.91
N GLY A 33 1.62 7.16 -0.85
CA GLY A 33 1.80 6.26 -1.98
C GLY A 33 0.47 5.79 -2.55
N THR A 34 -0.48 5.35 -1.71
CA THR A 34 -1.82 4.91 -2.14
C THR A 34 -2.57 6.02 -2.85
N ILE A 35 -2.51 7.25 -2.34
CA ILE A 35 -3.14 8.41 -2.98
C ILE A 35 -2.55 8.67 -4.36
N VAL A 36 -1.22 8.64 -4.48
CA VAL A 36 -0.52 8.84 -5.77
C VAL A 36 -0.86 7.72 -6.76
N LYS A 37 -0.85 6.46 -6.32
CA LYS A 37 -1.25 5.31 -7.13
C LYS A 37 -2.67 5.49 -7.68
N ALA A 38 -3.63 5.79 -6.81
CA ALA A 38 -5.01 6.01 -7.20
C ALA A 38 -5.18 7.19 -8.17
N ALA A 39 -4.38 8.25 -8.01
CA ALA A 39 -4.38 9.38 -8.94
C ALA A 39 -3.84 8.99 -10.32
N ILE A 40 -2.78 8.17 -10.37
CA ILE A 40 -2.21 7.66 -11.62
C ILE A 40 -3.23 6.78 -12.35
N GLU A 41 -3.89 5.86 -11.66
CA GLU A 41 -4.89 4.94 -12.22
C GLU A 41 -6.12 5.64 -12.80
N ARG A 42 -6.47 6.82 -12.27
CA ARG A 42 -7.54 7.65 -12.84
C ARG A 42 -7.21 8.18 -14.23
N VAL A 43 -5.93 8.32 -14.55
CA VAL A 43 -5.44 8.87 -15.82
C VAL A 43 -4.93 7.78 -16.75
N LEU A 44 -4.28 6.76 -16.20
CA LEU A 44 -3.74 5.60 -16.90
C LEU A 44 -4.64 4.40 -16.61
N PRO A 45 -5.41 3.91 -17.60
CA PRO A 45 -6.23 2.73 -17.40
C PRO A 45 -5.35 1.53 -17.04
N VAL A 46 -5.60 0.93 -15.89
CA VAL A 46 -4.91 -0.29 -15.43
C VAL A 46 -5.74 -1.56 -15.61
N ARG A 47 -7.00 -1.38 -15.99
CA ARG A 47 -7.96 -2.46 -16.26
C ARG A 47 -8.88 -2.08 -17.42
N ASN A 48 -9.56 -3.07 -17.99
CA ASN A 48 -10.60 -2.81 -18.97
C ASN A 48 -11.81 -2.15 -18.26
N PRO A 49 -12.53 -1.21 -18.92
CA PRO A 49 -13.64 -0.49 -18.31
C PRO A 49 -14.72 -1.40 -17.71
N ASP A 50 -14.98 -2.54 -18.34
CA ASP A 50 -16.05 -3.47 -17.96
C ASP A 50 -15.59 -4.53 -16.94
N THR A 51 -14.34 -4.46 -16.47
CA THR A 51 -13.81 -5.45 -15.52
C THR A 51 -13.95 -5.01 -14.06
N THR A 52 -14.59 -5.86 -13.26
CA THR A 52 -14.66 -5.70 -11.81
C THR A 52 -13.26 -5.82 -11.20
N SER A 53 -12.91 -4.87 -10.33
CA SER A 53 -11.61 -4.85 -9.67
C SER A 53 -11.44 -6.03 -8.70
N ALA A 54 -10.19 -6.39 -8.40
CA ALA A 54 -9.87 -7.42 -7.43
C ALA A 54 -10.44 -7.08 -6.03
N GLN A 55 -10.42 -5.80 -5.67
CA GLN A 55 -10.94 -5.27 -4.41
C GLN A 55 -12.46 -5.50 -4.32
N LEU A 56 -13.20 -5.18 -5.39
CA LEU A 56 -14.65 -5.42 -5.42
C LEU A 56 -14.97 -6.90 -5.36
N LYS A 57 -14.29 -7.74 -6.15
CA LYS A 57 -14.50 -9.20 -6.08
C LYS A 57 -14.26 -9.76 -4.68
N LEU A 58 -13.22 -9.27 -3.98
CA LEU A 58 -12.92 -9.67 -2.61
C LEU A 58 -14.05 -9.26 -1.66
N VAL A 59 -14.49 -7.99 -1.73
CA VAL A 59 -15.55 -7.48 -0.83
C VAL A 59 -16.91 -8.12 -1.15
N ASP A 60 -17.25 -8.30 -2.43
CA ASP A 60 -18.44 -9.02 -2.87
C ASP A 60 -18.43 -10.45 -2.32
N GLY A 61 -17.32 -11.18 -2.47
CA GLY A 61 -17.21 -12.54 -1.96
C GLY A 61 -17.31 -12.65 -0.42
N ILE A 62 -16.94 -11.59 0.31
CA ILE A 62 -17.17 -11.51 1.77
C ILE A 62 -18.64 -11.19 2.06
N SER A 63 -19.21 -10.21 1.35
CA SER A 63 -20.61 -9.78 1.52
C SER A 63 -21.58 -10.91 1.23
N GLU A 64 -21.40 -11.65 0.14
CA GLU A 64 -22.23 -12.80 -0.23
C GLU A 64 -22.18 -13.89 0.85
N LYS A 65 -21.01 -14.17 1.42
CA LYS A 65 -20.86 -15.15 2.50
C LYS A 65 -21.54 -14.74 3.80
N LEU A 66 -21.62 -13.44 4.09
CA LEU A 66 -22.17 -12.93 5.35
C LEU A 66 -23.65 -12.57 5.26
N THR A 67 -24.10 -12.08 4.10
CA THR A 67 -25.42 -11.46 3.91
C THR A 67 -26.26 -12.14 2.82
N GLY A 68 -25.65 -12.98 1.99
CA GLY A 68 -26.29 -13.62 0.83
C GLY A 68 -26.27 -12.78 -0.44
N GLU A 69 -25.82 -11.53 -0.38
CA GLU A 69 -25.84 -10.59 -1.51
C GLU A 69 -24.50 -9.85 -1.68
N PRO A 70 -24.11 -9.48 -2.92
CA PRO A 70 -22.95 -8.63 -3.17
C PRO A 70 -23.20 -7.21 -2.63
N ILE A 71 -22.14 -6.39 -2.58
CA ILE A 71 -22.32 -5.01 -2.09
C ILE A 71 -23.18 -4.21 -3.08
N SER A 72 -23.96 -3.25 -2.54
CA SER A 72 -24.78 -2.38 -3.37
C SER A 72 -23.93 -1.57 -4.35
N ALA A 73 -24.49 -1.28 -5.52
CA ALA A 73 -23.82 -0.48 -6.54
C ALA A 73 -23.37 0.90 -6.01
N SER A 74 -24.16 1.52 -5.13
CA SER A 74 -23.83 2.80 -4.48
C SER A 74 -22.56 2.77 -3.63
N ASN A 75 -22.14 1.58 -3.18
CA ASN A 75 -21.04 1.41 -2.23
C ASN A 75 -19.75 0.92 -2.90
N ARG A 76 -19.76 0.63 -4.21
CA ARG A 76 -18.61 0.03 -4.92
C ARG A 76 -17.36 0.91 -4.87
N ASP A 77 -17.48 2.18 -5.22
CA ASP A 77 -16.35 3.12 -5.22
C ASP A 77 -15.74 3.30 -3.83
N LEU A 78 -16.59 3.29 -2.79
CA LEU A 78 -16.15 3.36 -1.41
C LEU A 78 -15.45 2.07 -0.98
N ALA A 79 -16.00 0.91 -1.35
CA ALA A 79 -15.41 -0.39 -1.06
C ALA A 79 -14.02 -0.56 -1.69
N GLU A 80 -13.83 -0.12 -2.95
CA GLU A 80 -12.51 -0.13 -3.59
C GLU A 80 -11.49 0.68 -2.79
N GLN A 81 -11.85 1.91 -2.38
CA GLN A 81 -10.97 2.78 -1.58
C GLN A 81 -10.69 2.19 -0.19
N LEU A 82 -11.69 1.59 0.45
CA LEU A 82 -11.57 0.99 1.77
C LEU A 82 -10.64 -0.23 1.80
N VAL A 83 -10.45 -0.95 0.68
CA VAL A 83 -9.48 -2.05 0.59
C VAL A 83 -8.07 -1.51 0.36
N ASN A 84 -7.91 -0.51 -0.51
CA ASN A 84 -6.60 0.02 -0.90
C ASN A 84 -5.87 0.76 0.25
N ILE A 85 -6.62 1.46 1.12
CA ILE A 85 -6.03 2.21 2.24
C ILE A 85 -5.32 1.29 3.25
N PRO A 86 -5.98 0.26 3.83
CA PRO A 86 -5.32 -0.66 4.77
C PRO A 86 -4.14 -1.41 4.16
N ILE A 87 -4.23 -1.81 2.89
CA ILE A 87 -3.11 -2.47 2.19
C ILE A 87 -1.91 -1.51 2.11
N GLY A 88 -2.13 -0.27 1.63
CA GLY A 88 -1.08 0.73 1.53
C GLY A 88 -0.48 1.11 2.88
N VAL A 89 -1.31 1.29 3.90
CA VAL A 89 -0.87 1.52 5.29
C VAL A 89 0.00 0.37 5.80
N SER A 90 -0.40 -0.87 5.55
CA SER A 90 0.33 -2.06 6.01
C SER A 90 1.67 -2.24 5.31
N LEU A 91 1.70 -2.01 3.99
CA LEU A 91 2.92 -1.99 3.19
C LEU A 91 3.85 -0.87 3.67
N GLY A 92 3.33 0.34 3.83
CA GLY A 92 4.08 1.49 4.34
C GLY A 92 4.65 1.23 5.74
N ALA A 93 3.85 0.72 6.66
CA ALA A 93 4.29 0.35 8.01
C ALA A 93 5.44 -0.67 7.98
N SER A 94 5.32 -1.69 7.11
CA SER A 94 6.37 -2.70 6.91
C SER A 94 7.67 -2.08 6.41
N LEU A 95 7.60 -1.21 5.40
CA LEU A 95 8.76 -0.46 4.89
C LEU A 95 9.38 0.43 5.97
N GLY A 96 8.54 1.14 6.71
CA GLY A 96 8.92 1.99 7.84
C GLY A 96 9.67 1.24 8.92
N TYR A 97 9.13 0.10 9.35
CA TYR A 97 9.77 -0.77 10.32
C TYR A 97 11.11 -1.34 9.81
N ALA A 98 11.17 -1.79 8.55
CA ALA A 98 12.39 -2.31 7.93
C ALA A 98 13.51 -1.26 7.80
N LYS A 99 13.14 0.02 7.79
CA LYS A 99 14.05 1.17 7.70
C LYS A 99 14.10 2.00 8.99
N LYS A 100 13.71 1.43 10.12
CA LYS A 100 13.60 2.14 11.41
C LYS A 100 14.90 2.83 11.88
N ASP A 101 16.06 2.32 11.48
CA ASP A 101 17.37 2.89 11.82
C ASP A 101 18.04 3.60 10.62
N ARG A 102 17.29 3.82 9.53
CA ARG A 102 17.76 4.42 8.26
C ARG A 102 16.79 5.53 7.83
N PRO A 103 16.87 6.73 8.43
CA PRO A 103 15.96 7.84 8.12
C PRO A 103 16.24 8.46 6.74
N GLU A 104 17.37 8.13 6.10
CA GLU A 104 17.67 8.61 4.77
C GLU A 104 16.70 8.05 3.74
N THR A 105 16.42 8.87 2.72
CA THR A 105 15.59 8.48 1.58
C THR A 105 16.46 7.75 0.56
N ASN A 106 15.99 6.60 0.06
CA ASN A 106 16.60 5.88 -1.05
C ASN A 106 15.54 5.53 -2.11
N LEU A 107 15.47 6.33 -3.17
CA LEU A 107 14.45 6.17 -4.22
C LEU A 107 14.53 4.84 -4.96
N VAL A 108 15.73 4.23 -5.05
CA VAL A 108 15.90 2.92 -5.67
C VAL A 108 15.25 1.85 -4.81
N GLU A 109 15.46 1.88 -3.49
CA GLU A 109 14.75 0.97 -2.56
C GLU A 109 13.24 1.17 -2.61
N GLY A 110 12.76 2.42 -2.73
CA GLY A 110 11.34 2.72 -2.92
C GLY A 110 10.77 2.13 -4.22
N ALA A 111 11.48 2.29 -5.34
CA ALA A 111 11.07 1.72 -6.62
C ALA A 111 11.07 0.18 -6.60
N LEU A 112 12.08 -0.43 -5.97
CA LEU A 112 12.14 -1.88 -5.75
C LEU A 112 11.00 -2.35 -4.85
N PHE A 113 10.69 -1.62 -3.78
CA PHE A 113 9.57 -1.93 -2.90
C PHE A 113 8.23 -1.93 -3.65
N GLY A 114 7.98 -0.90 -4.46
CA GLY A 114 6.81 -0.82 -5.34
C GLY A 114 6.76 -1.97 -6.35
N THR A 115 7.89 -2.27 -6.98
CA THR A 115 8.03 -3.42 -7.90
C THR A 115 7.70 -4.73 -7.21
N THR A 116 8.25 -4.97 -6.03
CA THR A 116 7.96 -6.18 -5.25
C THR A 116 6.49 -6.28 -4.87
N ALA A 117 5.86 -5.16 -4.49
CA ALA A 117 4.43 -5.14 -4.22
C ALA A 117 3.61 -5.53 -5.45
N TYR A 118 3.90 -4.96 -6.63
CA TYR A 118 3.26 -5.34 -7.90
C TYR A 118 3.41 -6.83 -8.19
N LEU A 119 4.64 -7.35 -8.12
CA LEU A 119 4.90 -8.77 -8.41
C LEU A 119 4.16 -9.67 -7.41
N ALA A 120 4.18 -9.33 -6.13
CA ALA A 120 3.51 -10.11 -5.09
C ALA A 120 1.98 -10.11 -5.21
N THR A 121 1.38 -9.06 -5.79
CA THR A 121 -0.07 -8.96 -5.97
C THR A 121 -0.49 -9.39 -7.36
N HIS A 122 -0.22 -8.60 -8.38
CA HIS A 122 -0.76 -8.74 -9.74
C HIS A 122 -0.11 -9.88 -10.52
N GLU A 123 1.17 -10.19 -10.29
CA GLU A 123 1.80 -11.34 -10.95
C GLU A 123 1.60 -12.66 -10.20
N THR A 124 1.19 -12.62 -8.92
CA THR A 124 1.06 -13.84 -8.11
C THR A 124 -0.24 -13.96 -7.33
N SER A 125 -0.46 -13.15 -6.28
CA SER A 125 -1.51 -13.45 -5.30
C SER A 125 -2.92 -13.28 -5.88
N LEU A 126 -3.17 -12.20 -6.63
CA LEU A 126 -4.49 -11.90 -7.17
C LEU A 126 -4.93 -12.92 -8.24
N PRO A 127 -4.06 -13.32 -9.20
CA PRO A 127 -4.40 -14.42 -10.11
C PRO A 127 -4.62 -15.76 -9.41
N LEU A 128 -3.77 -16.12 -8.43
CA LEU A 128 -3.90 -17.38 -7.68
C LEU A 128 -5.20 -17.46 -6.86
N MET A 129 -5.71 -16.32 -6.42
CA MET A 129 -6.98 -16.20 -5.70
C MET A 129 -8.19 -16.11 -6.64
N GLY A 130 -7.99 -16.07 -7.96
CA GLY A 130 -9.06 -15.86 -8.95
C GLY A 130 -9.66 -14.45 -8.93
N LEU A 131 -8.98 -13.49 -8.30
CA LEU A 131 -9.41 -12.10 -8.23
C LEU A 131 -9.03 -11.32 -9.49
N GLU A 132 -8.00 -11.75 -10.20
CA GLU A 132 -7.58 -11.19 -11.50
C GLU A 132 -7.37 -12.29 -12.54
N GLU A 133 -7.36 -11.89 -13.81
CA GLU A 133 -6.96 -12.75 -14.92
C GLU A 133 -5.47 -13.13 -14.79
N ALA A 134 -5.04 -14.20 -15.46
CA ALA A 134 -3.63 -14.54 -15.45
C ALA A 134 -2.82 -13.45 -16.20
N PRO A 135 -1.58 -13.12 -15.76
CA PRO A 135 -0.81 -12.03 -16.36
C PRO A 135 -0.63 -12.13 -17.88
N LYS A 136 -0.49 -13.36 -18.41
CA LYS A 136 -0.38 -13.62 -19.85
C LYS A 136 -1.63 -13.24 -20.67
N ASP A 137 -2.78 -13.14 -20.02
CA ASP A 137 -4.08 -12.86 -20.66
C ASP A 137 -4.44 -11.37 -20.58
N ILE A 138 -3.70 -10.59 -19.77
CA ILE A 138 -3.88 -9.13 -19.63
C ILE A 138 -3.09 -8.40 -20.73
N PRO A 139 -3.65 -7.39 -21.41
CA PRO A 139 -2.89 -6.56 -22.34
C PRO A 139 -1.65 -5.91 -21.69
N VAL A 140 -0.48 -6.03 -22.34
CA VAL A 140 0.81 -5.52 -21.83
C VAL A 140 0.76 -4.05 -21.43
N LYS A 141 -0.01 -3.22 -22.14
CA LYS A 141 -0.18 -1.81 -21.81
C LYS A 141 -0.82 -1.60 -20.44
N LEU A 142 -1.81 -2.42 -20.07
CA LEU A 142 -2.48 -2.32 -18.77
C LEU A 142 -1.55 -2.77 -17.64
N GLN A 143 -0.81 -3.88 -17.86
CA GLN A 143 0.22 -4.34 -16.92
C GLN A 143 1.31 -3.28 -16.70
N ALA A 144 1.78 -2.63 -17.77
CA ALA A 144 2.77 -1.57 -17.68
C ALA A 144 2.26 -0.34 -16.90
N ASN A 145 0.99 0.02 -17.09
CA ASN A 145 0.37 1.10 -16.33
C ASN A 145 0.25 0.75 -14.84
N GLU A 146 -0.17 -0.48 -14.53
CA GLU A 146 -0.30 -0.97 -13.14
C GLU A 146 1.06 -1.07 -12.44
N PHE A 147 2.07 -1.56 -13.17
CA PHE A 147 3.45 -1.59 -12.70
C PHE A 147 3.98 -0.18 -12.42
N LEU A 148 3.75 0.77 -13.33
CA LEU A 148 4.17 2.17 -13.15
C LEU A 148 3.49 2.79 -11.91
N ALA A 149 2.20 2.54 -11.72
CA ALA A 149 1.46 3.02 -10.56
C ALA A 149 2.05 2.46 -9.24
N HIS A 150 2.45 1.18 -9.23
CA HIS A 150 3.13 0.55 -8.09
C HIS A 150 4.54 1.08 -7.82
N VAL A 151 5.33 1.31 -8.87
CA VAL A 151 6.65 1.94 -8.72
C VAL A 151 6.49 3.35 -8.13
N ALA A 152 5.53 4.13 -8.64
CA ALA A 152 5.22 5.46 -8.12
C ALA A 152 4.73 5.42 -6.67
N PHE A 153 3.91 4.43 -6.30
CA PHE A 153 3.54 4.15 -4.91
C PHE A 153 4.78 3.98 -4.04
N GLY A 154 5.70 3.09 -4.42
CA GLY A 154 6.86 2.77 -3.61
C GLY A 154 7.85 3.93 -3.48
N VAL A 155 8.10 4.66 -4.57
CA VAL A 155 8.93 5.87 -4.56
C VAL A 155 8.32 6.95 -3.66
N THR A 156 7.00 7.17 -3.76
CA THR A 156 6.30 8.15 -2.93
C THR A 156 6.33 7.75 -1.47
N ALA A 157 6.08 6.47 -1.17
CA ALA A 157 6.11 5.96 0.19
C ALA A 157 7.48 6.17 0.83
N GLU A 158 8.55 5.91 0.09
CA GLU A 158 9.92 6.09 0.56
C GLU A 158 10.32 7.56 0.73
N LEU A 159 9.88 8.45 -0.17
CA LEU A 159 10.07 9.89 -0.05
C LEU A 159 9.44 10.44 1.24
N VAL A 160 8.15 10.15 1.42
CA VAL A 160 7.38 10.64 2.56
C VAL A 160 7.84 9.98 3.86
N ARG A 161 8.08 8.67 3.87
CA ARG A 161 8.67 7.96 5.02
C ARG A 161 9.98 8.61 5.44
N GLY A 162 10.93 8.78 4.53
CA GLY A 162 12.22 9.38 4.87
C GLY A 162 12.10 10.82 5.36
N TRP A 163 11.21 11.62 4.77
CA TRP A 163 10.94 12.99 5.23
C TRP A 163 10.35 13.04 6.64
N VAL A 164 9.37 12.19 6.95
CA VAL A 164 8.78 12.10 8.29
C VAL A 164 9.80 11.54 9.28
N ALA A 165 10.53 10.49 8.92
CA ALA A 165 11.52 9.86 9.78
C ALA A 165 12.56 10.87 10.25
N ARG A 166 13.14 11.66 9.34
CA ARG A 166 14.07 12.75 9.68
C ARG A 166 13.47 13.77 10.64
N ARG A 167 12.20 14.17 10.42
CA ARG A 167 11.48 15.11 11.30
C ARG A 167 11.21 14.57 12.69
N LEU A 168 11.00 13.26 12.81
CA LEU A 168 10.87 12.62 14.10
C LEU A 168 12.25 12.52 14.76
N ASP A 169 13.31 12.24 13.97
CA ASP A 169 14.75 12.13 14.29
C ASP A 169 15.48 13.43 14.61
N ASP A 170 14.86 14.59 14.45
CA ASP A 170 15.33 15.87 14.96
C ASP A 170 14.80 16.12 16.39
#